data_AF-A0A1H2WGM0-F1
#
_entry.id   AF-A0A1H2WGM0-F1
#
_cell.length_a   1.000
_cell.length_b   1.000
_cell.length_c   1.000
_cell.angle_alpha   90.00
_cell.angle_beta   90.00
_cell.angle_gamma   90.00
#
_symmetry.space_group_name_H-M   'P 1'
#
loop_
_entity.id
_entity.type
_entity.pdbx_description
1 polymer ?
#
loop_
_entity_poly.entity_id
_entity_poly.type
_entity_poly.pdbx_seq_one_letter_code
_entity_poly.pdbx_strand_id
1 'polypeptide(L)'
;MIYHEWNRKWNEIECRRLYRNDDLEKDKHGYIAWERELPFFKSYRSRAFYVADTPRYIEQRAAVEEREAKAIARRFPEKFREQKEEADRLIRADYRLLLYRRLYEGRVPYVLMSPRQMDAWLQKEEAFQLQLTTLSTEEGPLQSLSFLKKQMGNKNYRKWFAQRRKEWEKIKKQDAMDLLSLSPYRSRQREEKKI
;
A
#
# COMPACT_ATOMS: atom_id res chain seq x y z
N MET A 1 16.65 -2.49 7.22
CA MET A 1 15.49 -2.71 6.33
C MET A 1 14.68 -1.43 6.30
N ILE A 2 14.11 -1.10 5.14
CA ILE A 2 13.52 0.21 4.84
C ILE A 2 12.37 0.59 5.79
N TYR A 3 11.67 -0.40 6.34
CA TYR A 3 10.54 -0.19 7.23
C TYR A 3 10.91 0.20 8.67
N HIS A 4 12.20 0.14 9.07
CA HIS A 4 12.62 0.60 10.40
C HIS A 4 12.51 2.12 10.57
N GLU A 5 12.45 2.86 9.46
CA GLU A 5 12.27 4.31 9.45
C GLU A 5 10.78 4.70 9.47
N TRP A 6 9.86 3.73 9.40
CA TRP A 6 8.42 3.99 9.36
C TRP A 6 7.81 4.00 10.75
N ASN A 7 6.85 4.89 10.96
CA ASN A 7 6.16 5.01 12.24
C ASN A 7 5.01 4.00 12.35
N ARG A 8 5.11 3.02 13.25
CA ARG A 8 4.06 2.01 13.43
C ARG A 8 2.81 2.59 14.11
N LYS A 9 1.69 2.67 13.38
CA LYS A 9 0.39 3.11 13.92
C LYS A 9 -0.20 2.10 14.90
N TRP A 10 -0.19 0.82 14.54
CA TRP A 10 -0.83 -0.27 15.28
C TRP A 10 0.07 -0.78 16.42
N ASN A 11 0.30 0.08 17.40
CA ASN A 11 1.05 -0.20 18.62
C ASN A 11 0.11 -0.47 19.81
N GLU A 12 0.66 -0.88 20.94
CA GLU A 12 -0.11 -1.24 22.14
C GLU A 12 -1.02 -0.12 22.63
N ILE A 13 -0.58 1.14 22.56
CA ILE A 13 -1.37 2.30 23.00
C ILE A 13 -2.62 2.46 22.13
N GLU A 14 -2.44 2.39 20.80
CA GLU A 14 -3.54 2.46 19.84
C GLU A 14 -4.53 1.29 20.02
N CYS A 15 -4.01 0.07 20.17
CA CYS A 15 -4.85 -1.12 20.40
C CYS A 15 -5.66 -1.01 21.69
N ARG A 16 -5.06 -0.54 22.79
CA ARG A 16 -5.79 -0.30 24.05
C ARG A 16 -6.89 0.74 23.88
N ARG A 17 -6.62 1.80 23.12
CA ARG A 17 -7.61 2.85 22.84
C ARG A 17 -8.80 2.28 22.09
N LEU A 18 -8.56 1.52 21.02
CA LEU A 18 -9.62 0.91 20.22
C LEU A 18 -10.40 -0.18 21.00
N TYR A 19 -9.72 -0.96 21.83
CA TYR A 19 -10.37 -1.92 22.73
C TYR A 19 -11.32 -1.25 23.73
N ARG A 20 -10.92 -0.11 24.32
CA ARG A 20 -11.79 0.68 25.21
C ARG A 20 -13.02 1.28 24.51
N ASN A 21 -12.96 1.41 23.18
CA ASN A 21 -14.05 1.93 22.36
C ASN A 21 -14.92 0.80 21.75
N ASP A 22 -14.72 -0.45 22.17
CA ASP A 22 -15.38 -1.64 21.62
C ASP A 22 -15.14 -1.86 20.12
N ASP A 23 -14.06 -1.30 19.58
CA ASP A 23 -13.68 -1.44 18.17
C ASP A 23 -12.83 -2.71 17.92
N LEU A 24 -12.23 -3.24 18.98
CA LEU A 24 -11.43 -4.47 18.99
C LEU A 24 -11.90 -5.40 20.12
N GLU A 25 -11.71 -6.69 19.91
CA GLU A 25 -11.78 -7.70 20.97
C GLU A 25 -10.38 -8.01 21.49
N LYS A 26 -10.27 -8.65 22.66
CA LYS A 26 -8.99 -9.08 23.22
C LYS A 26 -9.11 -10.46 23.85
N ASP A 27 -8.16 -11.32 23.53
CA ASP A 27 -8.01 -12.65 24.14
C ASP A 27 -6.58 -12.84 24.71
N LYS A 28 -6.22 -14.10 25.03
CA LYS A 28 -4.89 -14.45 25.54
C LYS A 28 -3.76 -14.28 24.51
N HIS A 29 -4.07 -14.23 23.22
CA HIS A 29 -3.10 -14.12 22.12
C HIS A 29 -2.91 -12.68 21.65
N GLY A 30 -3.89 -11.80 21.85
CA GLY A 30 -3.76 -10.37 21.61
C GLY A 30 -5.08 -9.69 21.29
N TYR A 31 -4.99 -8.60 20.52
CA TYR A 31 -6.16 -7.88 20.04
C TYR A 31 -6.66 -8.49 18.74
N ILE A 32 -7.97 -8.65 18.63
CA ILE A 32 -8.68 -9.22 17.50
C ILE A 32 -9.50 -8.12 16.83
N ALA A 33 -9.40 -8.04 15.52
CA ALA A 33 -10.21 -7.17 14.67
C ALA A 33 -11.03 -8.02 13.70
N TRP A 34 -12.07 -7.42 13.15
CA TRP A 34 -12.92 -8.05 12.13
C TRP A 34 -12.75 -7.32 10.80
N GLU A 35 -12.61 -8.09 9.72
CA GLU A 35 -12.57 -7.54 8.37
C GLU A 35 -13.83 -6.69 8.11
N ARG A 36 -13.63 -5.50 7.57
CA ARG A 36 -14.71 -4.57 7.19
C ARG A 36 -15.09 -4.74 5.74
N GLU A 37 -16.33 -4.45 5.39
CA GLU A 37 -16.72 -4.32 3.99
C GLU A 37 -15.99 -3.12 3.37
N LEU A 38 -15.33 -3.34 2.24
CA LEU A 38 -14.72 -2.26 1.45
C LEU A 38 -15.58 -2.08 0.19
N PRO A 39 -15.70 -0.85 -0.37
CA PRO A 39 -16.61 -0.55 -1.48
C PRO A 39 -16.36 -1.42 -2.72
N PHE A 40 -15.12 -1.91 -2.83
CA PHE A 40 -14.62 -2.68 -3.94
C PHE A 40 -14.28 -4.13 -3.60
N PHE A 41 -14.54 -4.53 -2.35
CA PHE A 41 -14.25 -5.87 -1.86
C PHE A 41 -15.57 -6.53 -1.47
N LYS A 42 -16.18 -7.24 -2.42
CA LYS A 42 -17.36 -8.07 -2.15
C LYS A 42 -16.97 -9.17 -1.16
N SER A 43 -17.26 -8.95 0.12
CA SER A 43 -16.94 -9.89 1.18
C SER A 43 -18.22 -10.33 1.87
N TYR A 44 -18.72 -11.50 1.50
CA TYR A 44 -19.90 -12.13 2.12
C TYR A 44 -19.63 -12.68 3.53
N ARG A 45 -18.37 -12.69 4.00
CA ARG A 45 -17.99 -13.18 5.34
C ARG A 45 -16.88 -12.33 5.94
N SER A 46 -17.21 -11.52 6.94
CA SER A 46 -16.23 -10.86 7.81
C SER A 46 -15.43 -11.91 8.58
N ARG A 47 -14.11 -11.98 8.37
CA ARG A 47 -13.21 -12.85 9.15
C ARG A 47 -12.57 -12.07 10.29
N ALA A 48 -12.43 -12.72 11.44
CA ALA A 48 -11.58 -12.22 12.51
C ALA A 48 -10.10 -12.41 12.16
N PHE A 49 -9.24 -11.49 12.60
CA PHE A 49 -7.78 -11.57 12.47
C PHE A 49 -7.10 -10.86 13.65
N TYR A 50 -5.87 -11.22 13.96
CA TYR A 50 -5.12 -10.54 15.01
C TYR A 50 -4.52 -9.24 14.47
N VAL A 51 -4.63 -8.16 15.24
CA VAL A 51 -4.05 -6.86 14.88
C VAL A 51 -2.54 -6.98 14.64
N ALA A 52 -1.87 -7.85 15.40
CA ALA A 52 -0.43 -8.09 15.27
C ALA A 52 -0.02 -8.69 13.91
N ASP A 53 -0.93 -9.35 13.20
CA ASP A 53 -0.64 -9.94 11.89
C ASP A 53 -0.47 -8.87 10.81
N THR A 54 -1.12 -7.71 10.99
CA THR A 54 -1.06 -6.60 10.03
C THR A 54 0.37 -6.05 9.87
N PRO A 55 1.03 -5.53 10.92
CA PRO A 55 2.39 -5.02 10.81
C PRO A 55 3.39 -6.11 10.44
N ARG A 56 3.25 -7.33 10.98
CA ARG A 56 4.13 -8.47 10.61
C ARG A 56 4.08 -8.78 9.13
N TYR A 57 2.88 -8.82 8.55
CA TYR A 57 2.69 -9.03 7.13
C TYR A 57 3.35 -7.91 6.31
N ILE A 58 3.11 -6.66 6.68
CA ILE A 58 3.71 -5.49 6.01
C ILE A 58 5.24 -5.56 6.06
N GLU A 59 5.83 -5.81 7.22
CA GLU A 59 7.28 -5.90 7.41
C GLU A 59 7.88 -7.02 6.54
N GLN A 60 7.25 -8.20 6.52
CA GLN A 60 7.69 -9.33 5.71
C GLN A 60 7.66 -9.00 4.21
N ARG A 61 6.57 -8.39 3.73
CA ARG A 61 6.40 -8.05 2.31
C ARG A 61 7.31 -6.90 1.90
N ALA A 62 7.45 -5.86 2.73
CA ALA A 62 8.39 -4.78 2.50
C ALA A 62 9.84 -5.29 2.40
N ALA A 63 10.24 -6.26 3.23
CA ALA A 63 11.57 -6.88 3.14
C ALA A 63 11.80 -7.64 1.82
N VAL A 64 10.75 -8.19 1.20
CA VAL A 64 10.84 -8.86 -0.11
C VAL A 64 11.00 -7.83 -1.22
N GLU A 65 10.14 -6.80 -1.24
CA GLU A 65 10.19 -5.72 -2.24
C GLU A 65 11.51 -4.94 -2.17
N GLU A 66 12.04 -4.67 -0.97
CA GLU A 66 13.36 -4.02 -0.78
C GLU A 66 14.49 -4.88 -1.36
N ARG A 67 14.44 -6.20 -1.16
CA ARG A 67 15.45 -7.14 -1.69
C ARG A 67 15.41 -7.21 -3.20
N GLU A 68 14.22 -7.28 -3.79
CA GLU A 68 14.03 -7.26 -5.23
C GLU A 68 14.55 -5.96 -5.84
N ALA A 69 14.17 -4.81 -5.27
CA ALA A 69 14.63 -3.50 -5.73
C ALA A 69 16.16 -3.36 -5.66
N LYS A 70 16.79 -3.84 -4.58
CA LYS A 70 18.27 -3.87 -4.47
C LYS A 70 18.90 -4.74 -5.54
N ALA A 71 18.30 -5.88 -5.87
CA ALA A 71 18.79 -6.75 -6.95
C ALA A 71 18.70 -6.06 -8.31
N ILE A 72 17.56 -5.40 -8.60
CA ILE A 72 17.34 -4.62 -9.82
C ILE A 72 18.37 -3.48 -9.93
N ALA A 73 18.54 -2.70 -8.87
CA ALA A 73 19.46 -1.57 -8.86
C ALA A 73 20.92 -2.00 -9.09
N ARG A 74 21.33 -3.17 -8.57
CA ARG A 74 22.68 -3.71 -8.76
C ARG A 74 22.96 -4.19 -10.19
N ARG A 75 21.94 -4.72 -10.87
CA ARG A 75 22.08 -5.28 -12.23
C ARG A 75 21.53 -4.34 -13.31
N PHE A 76 21.31 -3.07 -12.98
CA PHE A 76 20.58 -2.17 -13.85
C PHE A 76 21.27 -2.12 -15.22
N PRO A 77 20.58 -2.51 -16.30
CA PRO A 77 21.23 -2.85 -17.56
C PRO A 77 21.69 -1.59 -18.30
N GLU A 78 22.67 -1.76 -19.18
CA GLU A 78 23.18 -0.67 -20.02
C GLU A 78 22.29 -0.43 -21.24
N LYS A 79 21.63 -1.49 -21.74
CA LYS A 79 20.80 -1.43 -22.96
C LYS A 79 19.42 -0.84 -22.66
N PHE A 80 19.02 0.16 -23.44
CA PHE A 80 17.77 0.90 -23.22
C PHE A 80 16.49 0.03 -23.18
N ARG A 81 16.41 -1.05 -23.96
CA ARG A 81 15.22 -1.93 -23.95
C ARG A 81 15.08 -2.65 -22.60
N GLU A 82 16.17 -3.25 -22.13
CA GLU A 82 16.24 -3.94 -20.83
C GLU A 82 16.08 -2.93 -19.67
N GLN A 83 16.59 -1.70 -19.84
CA GLN A 83 16.40 -0.62 -18.86
C GLN A 83 14.93 -0.31 -18.62
N LYS A 84 14.08 -0.35 -19.67
CA LYS A 84 12.64 -0.09 -19.49
C LYS A 84 11.99 -1.13 -18.59
N GLU A 85 12.25 -2.41 -18.85
CA GLU A 85 11.63 -3.50 -18.11
C GLU A 85 12.06 -3.47 -16.63
N GLU A 86 13.35 -3.28 -16.36
CA GLU A 86 13.87 -3.18 -15.00
C GLU A 86 13.43 -1.87 -14.32
N ALA A 87 13.29 -0.76 -15.06
CA ALA A 87 12.72 0.49 -14.54
C ALA A 87 11.26 0.30 -14.09
N ASP A 88 10.43 -0.37 -14.90
CA ASP A 88 9.03 -0.59 -14.56
C ASP A 88 8.89 -1.49 -13.32
N ARG A 89 9.76 -2.51 -13.19
CA ARG A 89 9.82 -3.36 -11.99
C ARG A 89 10.22 -2.57 -10.76
N LEU A 90 11.24 -1.71 -10.86
CA LEU A 90 11.70 -0.87 -9.76
C LEU A 90 10.61 0.10 -9.31
N ILE A 91 9.88 0.70 -10.25
CA ILE A 91 8.75 1.58 -9.98
C ILE A 91 7.62 0.85 -9.27
N ARG A 92 7.30 -0.38 -9.69
CA ARG A 92 6.29 -1.20 -9.02
C ARG A 92 6.68 -1.51 -7.58
N ALA A 93 7.93 -1.91 -7.34
CA ALA A 93 8.43 -2.20 -6.00
C ALA A 93 8.39 -0.95 -5.10
N ASP A 94 8.82 0.21 -5.61
CA ASP A 94 8.80 1.48 -4.87
C ASP A 94 7.37 1.92 -4.53
N TYR A 95 6.46 1.78 -5.48
CA TYR A 95 5.05 2.06 -5.26
C TYR A 95 4.42 1.13 -4.21
N ARG A 96 4.68 -0.17 -4.27
CA ARG A 96 4.21 -1.11 -3.23
C ARG A 96 4.76 -0.74 -1.85
N LEU A 97 6.04 -0.40 -1.76
CA LEU A 97 6.65 0.06 -0.50
C LEU A 97 5.97 1.33 0.02
N LEU A 98 5.63 2.27 -0.86
CA LEU A 98 4.86 3.46 -0.49
C LEU A 98 3.48 3.10 0.06
N LEU A 99 2.75 2.19 -0.58
CA LEU A 99 1.43 1.73 -0.12
C LEU A 99 1.52 1.00 1.23
N TYR A 100 2.50 0.12 1.40
CA TYR A 100 2.80 -0.54 2.67
C TYR A 100 3.12 0.47 3.77
N ARG A 101 3.95 1.47 3.48
CA ARG A 101 4.26 2.56 4.42
C ARG A 101 3.00 3.30 4.85
N ARG A 102 2.12 3.66 3.90
CA ARG A 102 0.85 4.33 4.22
C ARG A 102 -0.04 3.49 5.14
N LEU A 103 -0.14 2.17 4.91
CA LEU A 103 -0.88 1.26 5.80
C LEU A 103 -0.23 1.16 7.18
N TYR A 104 1.10 1.01 7.22
CA TYR A 104 1.89 0.86 8.44
C TYR A 104 1.80 2.10 9.34
N GLU A 105 1.82 3.28 8.73
CA GLU A 105 1.73 4.58 9.39
C GLU A 105 0.28 5.05 9.61
N GLY A 106 -0.72 4.29 9.15
CA GLY A 106 -2.14 4.65 9.30
C GLY A 106 -2.54 5.90 8.51
N ARG A 107 -1.85 6.18 7.40
CA ARG A 107 -2.17 7.28 6.47
C ARG A 107 -3.26 6.94 5.46
N VAL A 108 -3.60 5.65 5.35
CA VAL A 108 -4.83 5.24 4.66
C VAL A 108 -5.98 5.55 5.61
N PRO A 109 -7.10 6.13 5.13
CA PRO A 109 -8.26 6.38 5.96
C PRO A 109 -8.81 5.07 6.54
N TYR A 110 -8.28 4.78 7.72
CA TYR A 110 -8.89 4.10 8.85
C TYR A 110 -9.24 2.60 8.74
N VAL A 111 -8.82 1.86 7.72
CA VAL A 111 -9.03 0.40 7.72
C VAL A 111 -7.80 -0.31 8.28
N LEU A 112 -7.92 -0.85 9.49
CA LEU A 112 -7.09 -1.96 9.90
C LEU A 112 -7.47 -3.15 9.01
N MET A 113 -6.59 -3.52 8.08
CA MET A 113 -6.83 -4.54 7.08
C MET A 113 -6.19 -5.86 7.48
N SER A 114 -6.91 -6.97 7.29
CA SER A 114 -6.30 -8.30 7.34
C SER A 114 -5.26 -8.45 6.21
N PRO A 115 -4.29 -9.39 6.30
CA PRO A 115 -3.41 -9.73 5.19
C PRO A 115 -4.12 -9.95 3.86
N ARG A 116 -5.27 -10.64 3.90
CA ARG A 116 -6.10 -10.89 2.73
C ARG A 116 -6.67 -9.60 2.12
N GLN A 117 -7.17 -8.69 2.96
CA GLN A 117 -7.69 -7.40 2.51
C GLN A 117 -6.58 -6.51 1.96
N MET A 118 -5.39 -6.53 2.59
CA MET A 118 -4.23 -5.80 2.11
C MET A 118 -3.82 -6.24 0.71
N ASP A 119 -3.74 -7.54 0.44
CA ASP A 119 -3.41 -8.05 -0.90
C ASP A 119 -4.43 -7.64 -1.95
N ALA A 120 -5.72 -7.74 -1.63
CA ALA A 120 -6.78 -7.33 -2.54
C ALA A 120 -6.78 -5.83 -2.81
N TRP A 121 -6.52 -5.02 -1.77
CA TRP A 121 -6.38 -3.58 -1.92
C TRP A 121 -5.18 -3.22 -2.80
N LEU A 122 -4.01 -3.82 -2.56
CA LEU A 122 -2.81 -3.61 -3.38
C LEU A 122 -3.05 -3.97 -4.85
N GLN A 123 -3.70 -5.10 -5.12
CA GLN A 123 -4.04 -5.49 -6.51
C GLN A 123 -4.93 -4.44 -7.18
N LYS A 124 -5.89 -3.86 -6.44
CA LYS A 124 -6.76 -2.81 -6.96
C LYS A 124 -6.00 -1.51 -7.21
N GLU A 125 -5.15 -1.08 -6.27
CA GLU A 125 -4.28 0.10 -6.45
C GLU A 125 -3.39 -0.04 -7.69
N GLU A 126 -2.81 -1.22 -7.90
CA GLU A 126 -1.98 -1.50 -9.08
C GLU A 126 -2.77 -1.50 -10.39
N ALA A 127 -4.05 -1.93 -10.35
CA ALA A 127 -4.93 -1.92 -11.52
C ALA A 127 -5.25 -0.50 -12.01
N PHE A 128 -5.23 0.50 -11.13
CA PHE A 128 -5.39 1.92 -11.52
C PHE A 128 -4.18 2.49 -12.24
N GLN A 129 -3.04 1.81 -12.19
CA GLN A 129 -1.80 2.22 -12.86
C GLN A 129 -1.33 3.64 -12.49
N LEU A 130 -1.61 4.12 -11.27
CA LEU A 130 -1.26 5.48 -10.84
C LEU A 130 0.19 5.61 -10.32
N GLN A 131 1.04 4.60 -10.49
CA GLN A 131 2.34 4.52 -9.79
C GLN A 131 3.24 5.71 -10.11
N LEU A 132 3.38 6.08 -11.39
CA LEU A 132 4.22 7.23 -11.79
C LEU A 132 3.66 8.55 -11.26
N THR A 133 2.34 8.73 -11.31
CA THR A 133 1.69 9.94 -10.80
C THR A 133 1.92 10.07 -9.30
N THR A 134 1.64 9.02 -8.54
CA THR A 134 1.80 9.02 -7.08
C THR A 134 3.26 9.19 -6.66
N LEU A 135 4.20 8.46 -7.29
CA LEU A 135 5.62 8.57 -6.96
C LEU A 135 6.21 9.94 -7.33
N SER A 136 5.65 10.61 -8.34
CA SER A 136 6.07 11.96 -8.71
C SER A 136 5.63 13.03 -7.71
N THR A 137 4.58 12.77 -6.91
CA THR A 137 4.05 13.73 -5.93
C THR A 137 4.53 13.47 -4.51
N GLU A 138 4.62 12.21 -4.09
CA GLU A 138 4.90 11.86 -2.68
C GLU A 138 6.29 11.28 -2.41
N GLU A 139 7.10 11.08 -3.45
CA GLU A 139 8.42 10.44 -3.39
C GLU A 139 8.40 9.04 -2.72
N GLY A 140 8.68 8.01 -3.51
CA GLY A 140 8.70 6.64 -3.00
C GLY A 140 9.84 6.39 -2.00
N PRO A 141 9.71 5.40 -1.09
CA PRO A 141 10.76 5.03 -0.15
C PRO A 141 12.13 4.72 -0.79
N LEU A 142 12.16 4.22 -2.03
CA LEU A 142 13.40 3.90 -2.75
C LEU A 142 13.93 5.08 -3.59
N GLN A 143 13.19 6.19 -3.69
CA GLN A 143 13.51 7.31 -4.57
C GLN A 143 13.78 6.87 -6.02
N SER A 144 13.02 5.88 -6.50
CA SER A 144 13.28 5.18 -7.77
C SER A 144 13.35 6.12 -8.97
N LEU A 145 12.51 7.16 -9.02
CA LEU A 145 12.52 8.16 -10.09
C LEU A 145 13.84 8.92 -10.18
N SER A 146 14.40 9.31 -9.04
CA SER A 146 15.70 9.99 -8.95
C SER A 146 16.84 9.06 -9.39
N PHE A 147 16.80 7.80 -8.96
CA PHE A 147 17.75 6.78 -9.38
C PHE A 147 17.71 6.56 -10.91
N LEU A 148 16.51 6.34 -11.47
CA LEU A 148 16.33 6.07 -12.91
C LEU A 148 16.76 7.25 -13.77
N LYS A 149 16.49 8.49 -13.33
CA LYS A 149 16.94 9.70 -14.02
C LYS A 149 18.46 9.76 -14.13
N LYS A 150 19.19 9.31 -13.09
CA LYS A 150 20.64 9.23 -13.07
C LYS A 150 21.16 8.11 -13.97
N GLN A 151 20.61 6.90 -13.84
CA GLN A 151 21.13 5.71 -14.56
C GLN A 151 20.84 5.71 -16.05
N MET A 152 19.65 6.12 -16.47
CA MET A 152 19.27 6.10 -17.90
C MET A 152 19.80 7.31 -18.67
N GLY A 153 20.15 8.39 -17.97
CA GLY A 153 20.44 9.69 -18.55
C GLY A 153 19.17 10.46 -18.95
N ASN A 154 19.25 11.80 -18.96
CA ASN A 154 18.09 12.70 -19.07
C ASN A 154 17.24 12.47 -20.33
N LYS A 155 17.86 12.21 -21.49
CA LYS A 155 17.16 11.99 -22.77
C LYS A 155 16.30 10.72 -22.75
N ASN A 156 16.90 9.61 -22.32
CA ASN A 156 16.23 8.31 -22.28
C ASN A 156 15.19 8.24 -21.16
N TYR A 157 15.49 8.81 -19.99
CA TYR A 157 14.54 8.94 -18.90
C TYR A 157 13.29 9.73 -19.32
N ARG A 158 13.45 10.91 -19.92
CA ARG A 158 12.30 11.72 -20.40
C ARG A 158 11.46 10.96 -21.42
N LYS A 159 12.10 10.25 -22.34
CA LYS A 159 11.41 9.43 -23.36
C LYS A 159 10.59 8.30 -22.71
N TRP A 160 11.19 7.56 -21.77
CA TRP A 160 10.51 6.49 -21.05
C TRP A 160 9.36 7.03 -20.17
N PHE A 161 9.63 8.08 -19.38
CA PHE A 161 8.65 8.68 -18.47
C PHE A 161 7.43 9.23 -19.23
N ALA A 162 7.64 9.94 -20.34
CA ALA A 162 6.54 10.47 -21.16
C ALA A 162 5.72 9.36 -21.82
N GLN A 163 6.37 8.26 -22.25
CA GLN A 163 5.67 7.11 -22.81
C GLN A 163 4.78 6.45 -21.73
N ARG A 164 5.36 6.12 -20.57
CA ARG A 164 4.63 5.42 -19.49
C ARG A 164 3.53 6.27 -18.89
N ARG A 165 3.76 7.57 -18.71
CA ARG A 165 2.73 8.49 -18.23
C ARG A 165 1.47 8.47 -19.12
N LYS A 166 1.64 8.45 -20.44
CA LYS A 166 0.50 8.35 -21.39
C LYS A 166 -0.21 7.00 -21.36
N GLU A 167 0.53 5.91 -21.11
CA GLU A 167 -0.04 4.56 -21.03
C GLU A 167 -0.85 4.40 -19.73
N TRP A 168 -0.40 5.00 -18.64
CA TRP A 168 -0.97 4.88 -17.30
C TRP A 168 -2.09 5.90 -17.00
N GLU A 169 -2.04 7.10 -17.58
CA GLU A 169 -3.14 8.09 -17.49
C GLU A 169 -4.40 7.69 -18.28
N LYS A 170 -4.35 6.63 -19.11
CA LYS A 170 -5.51 6.16 -19.89
C LYS A 170 -6.59 5.49 -19.06
N ILE A 171 -6.33 5.12 -17.81
CA ILE A 171 -7.31 4.46 -16.93
C ILE A 171 -8.03 5.53 -16.10
N LYS A 172 -9.35 5.65 -16.30
CA LYS A 172 -10.18 6.76 -15.82
C LYS A 172 -10.22 6.86 -14.30
N LYS A 173 -10.03 8.09 -13.81
CA LYS A 173 -10.17 8.58 -12.41
C LYS A 173 -11.48 8.23 -11.67
N GLN A 174 -12.45 7.59 -12.32
CA GLN A 174 -13.79 7.40 -11.78
C GLN A 174 -13.82 6.38 -10.62
N ASP A 175 -12.82 5.51 -10.51
CA ASP A 175 -12.75 4.48 -9.46
C ASP A 175 -11.81 4.85 -8.27
N ALA A 176 -11.09 5.98 -8.35
CA ALA A 176 -10.14 6.42 -7.33
C ALA A 176 -10.80 7.08 -6.10
N MET A 177 -12.04 7.54 -6.24
CA MET A 177 -12.78 8.28 -5.20
C MET A 177 -13.29 7.39 -4.05
N ASP A 178 -13.35 6.08 -4.22
CA ASP A 178 -13.96 5.15 -3.23
C ASP A 178 -13.04 4.78 -2.05
N LEU A 179 -11.75 5.13 -2.12
CA LEU A 179 -10.78 4.72 -1.11
C LEU A 179 -10.62 5.74 0.02
N LEU A 180 -11.00 7.00 -0.21
CA LEU A 180 -10.79 8.10 0.72
C LEU A 180 -12.02 8.50 1.54
N SER A 181 -13.20 7.94 1.21
CA SER A 181 -14.50 8.41 1.71
C SER A 181 -15.08 7.61 2.88
N LEU A 182 -14.44 6.51 3.31
CA LEU A 182 -14.98 5.68 4.39
C LEU A 182 -14.41 6.07 5.77
N SER A 183 -15.31 6.47 6.67
CA SER A 183 -15.07 6.61 8.11
C SER A 183 -15.47 5.29 8.80
N PRO A 184 -14.57 4.54 9.48
CA PRO A 184 -14.83 3.13 9.81
C PRO A 184 -15.00 2.81 11.29
N TYR A 185 -14.99 3.79 12.19
CA TYR A 185 -15.34 3.57 13.59
C TYR A 185 -16.50 4.50 13.98
N ARG A 186 -17.64 4.31 13.31
CA ARG A 186 -18.93 4.57 13.94
C ARG A 186 -19.39 3.25 14.55
N SER A 187 -19.65 3.29 15.84
CA SER A 187 -20.14 2.17 16.64
C SER A 187 -21.23 1.38 15.89
N ARG A 188 -21.11 0.04 15.91
CA ARG A 188 -22.13 -0.91 15.44
C ARG A 188 -23.54 -0.67 16.02
N GLN A 189 -23.70 0.26 16.96
CA GLN A 189 -24.91 0.48 17.76
C GLN A 189 -26.05 1.27 17.08
N ARG A 190 -25.98 1.65 15.79
CA ARG A 190 -27.09 2.39 15.15
C ARG A 190 -27.80 1.73 13.98
N GLU A 191 -27.28 0.64 13.42
CA GLU A 191 -27.94 -0.03 12.29
C GLU A 191 -28.87 -1.16 12.73
N GLU A 192 -28.66 -1.76 13.91
CA GLU A 192 -29.54 -2.82 14.45
C GLU A 192 -30.79 -2.29 15.17
N LYS A 193 -31.04 -0.98 15.22
CA LYS A 193 -32.29 -0.39 15.78
C LYS A 193 -33.34 0.00 14.73
N LYS A 194 -33.20 -0.48 13.49
CA LYS A 194 -34.23 -0.32 12.45
C LYS A 194 -34.56 -1.66 11.80
N ILE A 195 -34.98 -2.65 12.59
CA ILE A 195 -35.88 -3.72 12.16
C ILE A 195 -36.91 -3.91 13.27
#